data_AF-A0A2U1V0W2-F1
#
_entry.id   AF-A0A2U1V0W2-F1
#
_cell.length_a   1.000
_cell.length_b   1.000
_cell.length_c   1.000
_cell.angle_alpha   90.00
_cell.angle_beta   90.00
_cell.angle_gamma   90.00
#
_symmetry.space_group_name_H-M   'P 1'
#
loop_
_entity.id
_entity.type
_entity.pdbx_description
1 polymer ?
#
loop_
_entity_poly.entity_id
_entity_poly.type
_entity_poly.pdbx_seq_one_letter_code
_entity_poly.pdbx_strand_id
1 'polypeptide(L)'
;MAALLAALLPGAARAALTEAQLAGVVLHPPPGAALPPGLALRDEAGRPVRAGAAQQDRPAVLVFADYTCTVLCGTALGLAAAALAETGLRAGADYTVLALGLDPKDGPGAAAAMKALHFPAAPAGAVRFLGGDAAALQAARSAFGYEARYDAETDSYAHPLGVLVLAPDGRLSRVLGGLELDPPALRLALVEAAEGRLGSLGERLRLFCYGFDAARGIWTARVRRVLMLGSVATSLALGGFMLWALRRERRA
;
A
#
# COMPACT_ATOMS: atom_id res chain seq x y z
N MET A 1 -3.82 -60.62 -1.98
CA MET A 1 -2.95 -59.72 -1.17
C MET A 1 -1.84 -59.17 -2.06
N ALA A 2 -2.19 -58.32 -3.03
CA ALA A 2 -1.24 -57.67 -3.92
C ALA A 2 -1.56 -56.18 -3.94
N ALA A 3 -0.58 -55.41 -3.48
CA ALA A 3 -0.64 -53.98 -3.21
C ALA A 3 -0.74 -53.18 -4.51
N LEU A 4 -1.69 -52.24 -4.56
CA LEU A 4 -1.74 -51.15 -5.54
C LEU A 4 -1.55 -49.84 -4.76
N LEU A 5 -0.29 -49.57 -4.42
CA LEU A 5 0.16 -48.25 -3.99
C LEU A 5 0.29 -47.39 -5.26
N ALA A 6 -0.81 -46.75 -5.65
CA ALA A 6 -0.77 -45.67 -6.62
C ALA A 6 -0.01 -44.49 -5.99
N ALA A 7 1.20 -44.25 -6.48
CA ALA A 7 1.98 -43.08 -6.14
C ALA A 7 1.21 -41.83 -6.60
N LEU A 8 0.58 -41.14 -5.65
CA LEU A 8 0.16 -39.75 -5.80
C LEU A 8 1.41 -38.90 -5.94
N LEU A 9 1.91 -38.75 -7.16
CA LEU A 9 2.84 -37.69 -7.49
C LEU A 9 2.10 -36.37 -7.19
N PRO A 10 2.56 -35.54 -6.23
CA PRO A 10 2.00 -34.22 -6.07
C PRO A 10 2.24 -33.49 -7.39
N GLY A 11 1.17 -33.19 -8.12
CA GLY A 11 1.25 -32.26 -9.23
C GLY A 11 1.89 -31.00 -8.69
N ALA A 12 3.04 -30.62 -9.24
CA ALA A 12 3.66 -29.36 -8.89
C ALA A 12 2.64 -28.27 -9.23
N ALA A 13 1.98 -27.73 -8.21
CA ALA A 13 1.27 -26.49 -8.32
C ALA A 13 2.34 -25.47 -8.73
N ARG A 14 2.40 -25.13 -10.02
CA ARG A 14 3.23 -24.03 -10.49
C ARG A 14 2.64 -22.80 -9.80
N ALA A 15 3.43 -22.18 -8.93
CA ALA A 15 3.14 -20.83 -8.53
C ALA A 15 3.23 -19.98 -9.81
N ALA A 16 2.12 -19.33 -10.16
CA ALA A 16 1.97 -18.58 -11.40
C ALA A 16 3.03 -17.47 -11.57
N LEU A 17 3.52 -16.93 -10.45
CA LEU A 17 4.71 -16.10 -10.38
C LEU A 17 5.81 -16.77 -9.53
N THR A 18 7.05 -16.66 -10.00
CA THR A 18 8.23 -17.08 -9.25
C THR A 18 8.51 -16.14 -8.07
N GLU A 19 9.22 -16.65 -7.05
CA GLU A 19 9.67 -15.85 -5.90
C GLU A 19 10.48 -14.60 -6.33
N ALA A 20 11.30 -14.74 -7.38
CA ALA A 20 12.07 -13.63 -7.93
C ALA A 20 11.17 -12.56 -8.58
N GLN A 21 10.08 -12.95 -9.23
CA GLN A 21 9.09 -12.00 -9.78
C GLN A 21 8.34 -11.29 -8.64
N LEU A 22 7.94 -12.03 -7.60
CA LEU A 22 7.26 -11.47 -6.43
C LEU A 22 8.18 -10.53 -5.62
N ALA A 23 9.48 -10.79 -5.55
CA ALA A 23 10.44 -9.89 -4.91
C ALA A 23 10.52 -8.50 -5.60
N GLY A 24 10.11 -8.41 -6.86
CA GLY A 24 10.00 -7.16 -7.61
C GLY A 24 8.70 -6.39 -7.36
N VAL A 25 7.73 -6.95 -6.62
CA VAL A 25 6.48 -6.29 -6.25
C VAL A 25 6.74 -5.37 -5.07
N VAL A 26 6.84 -4.06 -5.32
CA VAL A 26 7.29 -3.09 -4.31
C VAL A 26 6.57 -1.76 -4.44
N LEU A 27 6.39 -1.07 -3.31
CA LEU A 27 5.98 0.32 -3.27
C LEU A 27 7.08 1.11 -2.56
N HIS A 28 7.88 1.83 -3.34
CA HIS A 28 8.97 2.66 -2.82
C HIS A 28 8.91 4.06 -3.45
N PRO A 29 8.09 4.96 -2.88
CA PRO A 29 7.90 6.28 -3.45
C PRO A 29 9.20 7.08 -3.50
N PRO A 30 9.55 7.69 -4.65
CA PRO A 30 10.68 8.60 -4.71
C PRO A 30 10.42 9.88 -3.91
N PRO A 31 11.47 10.63 -3.52
CA PRO A 31 11.30 11.96 -2.95
C PRO A 31 10.49 12.86 -3.87
N GLY A 32 9.46 13.51 -3.33
CA GLY A 32 8.57 14.37 -4.11
C GLY A 32 7.59 13.61 -5.01
N ALA A 33 7.38 12.30 -4.79
CA ALA A 33 6.35 11.52 -5.46
C ALA A 33 5.01 12.27 -5.49
N ALA A 34 4.39 12.34 -6.67
CA ALA A 34 3.15 13.08 -6.88
C ALA A 34 2.38 12.49 -8.05
N LEU A 35 1.05 12.45 -7.96
CA LEU A 35 0.20 12.12 -9.10
C LEU A 35 0.25 13.30 -10.09
N PRO A 36 0.74 13.12 -11.33
CA PRO A 36 0.86 14.23 -12.26
C PRO A 36 -0.54 14.79 -12.59
N PRO A 37 -0.87 16.06 -12.27
CA PRO A 37 -2.24 16.56 -12.36
C PRO A 37 -2.77 16.55 -13.81
N GLY A 38 -1.87 16.71 -14.79
CA GLY A 38 -2.18 16.65 -16.21
C GLY A 38 -2.28 15.25 -16.80
N LEU A 39 -2.08 14.18 -16.02
CA LEU A 39 -2.14 12.80 -16.52
C LEU A 39 -3.53 12.52 -17.12
N ALA A 40 -3.55 12.05 -18.37
CA ALA A 40 -4.78 11.70 -19.07
C ALA A 40 -5.28 10.34 -18.58
N LEU A 41 -6.49 10.32 -18.02
CA LEU A 41 -7.16 9.13 -17.51
C LEU A 41 -8.59 9.09 -18.06
N ARG A 42 -9.30 8.01 -17.75
CA ARG A 42 -10.73 7.84 -18.02
C ARG A 42 -11.45 7.54 -16.73
N ASP A 43 -12.63 8.12 -16.53
CA ASP A 43 -13.45 7.79 -15.37
C ASP A 43 -14.26 6.50 -15.58
N GLU A 44 -15.02 6.11 -14.56
CA GLU A 44 -15.89 4.92 -14.57
C GLU A 44 -17.03 4.99 -15.59
N ALA A 45 -17.30 6.15 -16.18
CA ALA A 45 -18.24 6.33 -17.30
C ALA A 45 -17.52 6.34 -18.67
N GLY A 46 -16.20 6.12 -18.69
CA GLY A 46 -15.36 6.14 -19.89
C GLY A 46 -15.02 7.54 -20.39
N ARG A 47 -15.35 8.59 -19.63
CA ARG A 47 -15.10 9.98 -20.04
C ARG A 47 -13.65 10.35 -19.76
N PRO A 48 -12.99 11.10 -20.68
CA PRO A 48 -11.63 11.57 -20.45
C PRO A 48 -11.60 12.54 -19.27
N VAL A 49 -10.63 12.37 -18.39
CA VAL A 49 -10.42 13.22 -17.21
C VAL A 49 -8.93 13.40 -16.94
N ARG A 50 -8.55 14.56 -16.39
CA ARG A 50 -7.20 14.81 -15.89
C ARG A 50 -7.11 14.41 -14.43
N ALA A 51 -6.01 13.81 -14.00
CA ALA A 51 -5.86 13.34 -12.62
C ALA A 51 -6.14 14.41 -11.56
N GLY A 52 -5.66 15.64 -11.76
CA GLY A 52 -5.93 16.76 -10.83
C GLY A 52 -7.42 17.14 -10.78
N ALA A 53 -8.09 17.14 -11.94
CA ALA A 53 -9.53 17.37 -12.01
C ALA A 53 -10.35 16.23 -11.39
N ALA A 54 -9.84 14.99 -11.43
CA ALA A 54 -10.44 13.87 -10.72
C ALA A 54 -10.29 14.01 -9.20
N GLN A 55 -9.15 14.54 -8.74
CA GLN A 55 -8.84 14.80 -7.33
C GLN A 55 -9.64 15.97 -6.73
N GLN A 56 -9.98 16.97 -7.55
CA GLN A 56 -10.79 18.15 -7.18
C GLN A 56 -10.14 19.05 -6.12
N ASP A 57 -8.82 19.28 -6.20
CA ASP A 57 -8.05 20.16 -5.28
C ASP A 57 -8.28 19.87 -3.78
N ARG A 58 -8.56 18.59 -3.46
CA ARG A 58 -8.74 18.09 -2.09
C ARG A 58 -7.65 17.07 -1.76
N PRO A 59 -7.37 16.84 -0.46
CA PRO A 59 -6.63 15.66 -0.05
C PRO A 59 -7.26 14.40 -0.66
N ALA A 60 -6.44 13.45 -1.07
CA ALA A 60 -6.95 12.23 -1.69
C ALA A 60 -6.42 10.96 -1.05
N VAL A 61 -7.26 9.94 -1.02
CA VAL A 61 -6.87 8.56 -0.77
C VAL A 61 -6.77 7.85 -2.12
N LEU A 62 -5.55 7.53 -2.53
CA LEU A 62 -5.25 6.81 -3.76
C LEU A 62 -5.00 5.33 -3.45
N VAL A 63 -5.72 4.46 -4.16
CA VAL A 63 -5.56 3.01 -4.11
C VAL A 63 -5.37 2.50 -5.53
N PHE A 64 -4.29 1.75 -5.77
CA PHE A 64 -4.15 1.01 -7.02
C PHE A 64 -4.92 -0.31 -6.94
N ALA A 65 -5.73 -0.59 -7.96
CA ALA A 65 -6.54 -1.79 -7.99
C ALA A 65 -6.65 -2.35 -9.42
N ASP A 66 -6.65 -3.67 -9.51
CA ASP A 66 -7.15 -4.41 -10.66
C ASP A 66 -8.66 -4.61 -10.43
N TYR A 67 -9.48 -4.09 -11.34
CA TYR A 67 -10.93 -4.03 -11.17
C TYR A 67 -11.63 -5.35 -11.47
N THR A 68 -10.93 -6.32 -12.05
CA THR A 68 -11.44 -7.67 -12.30
C THR A 68 -10.83 -8.71 -11.35
N CYS A 69 -9.85 -8.32 -10.53
CA CYS A 69 -9.29 -9.17 -9.47
C CYS A 69 -10.35 -9.62 -8.44
N THR A 70 -10.49 -10.94 -8.30
CA THR A 70 -11.45 -11.59 -7.39
C THR A 70 -10.84 -12.01 -6.04
N VAL A 71 -9.56 -11.73 -5.82
CA VAL A 71 -8.81 -12.24 -4.66
C VAL A 71 -8.75 -11.20 -3.52
N LEU A 72 -8.12 -10.06 -3.76
CA LEU A 72 -7.74 -9.11 -2.70
C LEU A 72 -8.09 -7.64 -2.97
N CYS A 73 -8.17 -7.21 -4.24
CA CYS A 73 -8.41 -5.80 -4.58
C CYS A 73 -9.72 -5.26 -3.97
N GLY A 74 -10.81 -6.01 -4.13
CA GLY A 74 -12.10 -5.64 -3.55
C GLY A 74 -12.06 -5.56 -2.02
N THR A 75 -11.41 -6.52 -1.36
CA THR A 75 -11.25 -6.53 0.10
C THR A 75 -10.48 -5.30 0.57
N ALA A 76 -9.37 -4.94 -0.08
CA ALA A 76 -8.59 -3.76 0.27
C ALA A 76 -9.39 -2.46 0.09
N LEU A 77 -10.16 -2.33 -0.99
CA LEU A 77 -11.06 -1.19 -1.21
C LEU A 77 -12.17 -1.11 -0.18
N GLY A 78 -12.76 -2.26 0.21
CA GLY A 78 -13.77 -2.34 1.27
C GLY A 78 -13.22 -1.93 2.64
N LEU A 79 -12.01 -2.38 3.00
CA LEU A 79 -11.34 -1.96 4.23
C LEU A 79 -11.04 -0.45 4.23
N ALA A 80 -10.58 0.09 3.11
CA ALA A 80 -10.38 1.53 2.96
C ALA A 80 -11.69 2.31 3.10
N ALA A 81 -12.77 1.83 2.48
CA ALA A 81 -14.09 2.44 2.61
C ALA A 81 -14.59 2.45 4.06
N ALA A 82 -14.45 1.32 4.78
CA ALA A 82 -14.84 1.19 6.18
C ALA A 82 -14.03 2.13 7.08
N ALA A 83 -12.69 2.12 6.95
CA ALA A 83 -11.82 3.00 7.73
C ALA A 83 -12.14 4.48 7.47
N LEU A 84 -12.39 4.85 6.21
CA LEU A 84 -12.79 6.21 5.81
C LEU A 84 -14.10 6.65 6.47
N ALA A 85 -15.09 5.76 6.54
CA ALA A 85 -16.37 6.04 7.19
C ALA A 85 -16.22 6.34 8.70
N GLU A 86 -15.24 5.72 9.35
CA GLU A 86 -14.96 5.89 10.78
C GLU A 86 -14.09 7.12 11.11
N THR A 87 -13.48 7.76 10.11
CA THR A 87 -12.67 8.96 10.33
C THR A 87 -13.47 10.17 10.82
N GLY A 88 -14.79 10.19 10.59
CA GLY A 88 -15.64 11.37 10.79
C GLY A 88 -15.39 12.51 9.79
N LEU A 89 -14.61 12.27 8.73
CA LEU A 89 -14.43 13.21 7.61
C LEU A 89 -15.47 12.92 6.52
N ARG A 90 -15.84 13.95 5.77
CA ARG A 90 -16.87 13.88 4.73
C ARG A 90 -16.22 13.71 3.35
N ALA A 91 -16.49 12.57 2.72
CA ALA A 91 -16.09 12.33 1.33
C ALA A 91 -16.71 13.41 0.40
N GLY A 92 -15.93 13.97 -0.51
CA GLY A 92 -16.36 15.03 -1.41
C GLY A 92 -16.37 16.44 -0.81
N ALA A 93 -16.10 16.59 0.48
CA ALA A 93 -15.89 17.89 1.11
C ALA A 93 -14.48 18.00 1.70
N ASP A 94 -14.07 16.99 2.48
CA ASP A 94 -12.80 17.00 3.21
C ASP A 94 -11.72 16.18 2.47
N TYR A 95 -12.13 15.20 1.66
CA TYR A 95 -11.22 14.38 0.85
C TYR A 95 -11.90 13.79 -0.39
N THR A 96 -11.10 13.26 -1.30
CA THR A 96 -11.53 12.46 -2.47
C THR A 96 -10.93 11.06 -2.41
N VAL A 97 -11.65 10.03 -2.87
CA VAL A 97 -11.08 8.70 -3.08
C VAL A 97 -10.79 8.51 -4.56
N LEU A 98 -9.58 8.09 -4.88
CA LEU A 98 -9.13 7.76 -6.23
C LEU A 98 -8.75 6.28 -6.24
N ALA A 99 -9.56 5.42 -6.85
CA ALA A 99 -9.13 4.09 -7.22
C ALA A 99 -8.52 4.18 -8.62
N LEU A 100 -7.29 3.75 -8.82
CA LEU A 100 -6.60 3.82 -10.11
C LEU A 100 -6.28 2.40 -10.62
N GLY A 101 -6.71 2.13 -11.85
CA GLY A 101 -6.57 0.84 -12.51
C GLY A 101 -5.12 0.38 -12.65
N LEU A 102 -4.88 -0.92 -12.48
CA LEU A 102 -3.61 -1.56 -12.80
C LEU A 102 -3.61 -2.15 -14.21
N ASP A 103 -4.75 -2.71 -14.62
CA ASP A 103 -4.90 -3.40 -15.89
C ASP A 103 -5.49 -2.47 -16.97
N PRO A 104 -4.78 -2.19 -18.08
CA PRO A 104 -5.34 -1.42 -19.19
C PRO A 104 -6.48 -2.15 -19.92
N LYS A 105 -6.69 -3.46 -19.69
CA LYS A 105 -7.83 -4.23 -20.19
C LYS A 105 -9.10 -3.98 -19.37
N ASP A 106 -8.98 -3.44 -18.16
CA ASP A 106 -10.14 -3.11 -17.33
C ASP A 106 -10.92 -1.94 -17.94
N GLY A 107 -12.07 -2.26 -18.51
CA GLY A 107 -12.97 -1.26 -19.07
C GLY A 107 -13.71 -0.43 -18.00
N PRO A 108 -14.35 0.68 -18.40
CA PRO A 108 -15.14 1.51 -17.48
C PRO A 108 -16.25 0.74 -16.75
N GLY A 109 -16.81 -0.30 -17.38
CA GLY A 109 -17.81 -1.16 -16.76
C GLY A 109 -17.29 -1.93 -15.54
N ALA A 110 -16.05 -2.45 -15.58
CA ALA A 110 -15.43 -3.12 -14.45
C ALA A 110 -15.16 -2.14 -13.29
N ALA A 111 -14.63 -0.96 -13.63
CA ALA A 111 -14.42 0.14 -12.70
C ALA A 111 -15.73 0.55 -11.99
N ALA A 112 -16.82 0.72 -12.75
CA ALA A 112 -18.14 1.08 -12.22
C ALA A 112 -18.73 -0.03 -11.34
N ALA A 113 -18.58 -1.30 -11.73
CA ALA A 113 -19.06 -2.44 -10.96
C ALA A 113 -18.35 -2.54 -9.59
N MET A 114 -17.02 -2.42 -9.57
CA MET A 114 -16.26 -2.45 -8.32
C MET A 114 -16.57 -1.23 -7.44
N LYS A 115 -16.76 -0.05 -8.02
CA LYS A 115 -17.22 1.15 -7.29
C LYS A 115 -18.57 0.92 -6.64
N ALA A 116 -19.54 0.36 -7.36
CA ALA A 116 -20.87 0.10 -6.83
C ALA A 116 -20.85 -0.90 -5.66
N LEU A 117 -19.92 -1.86 -5.68
CA LEU A 117 -19.78 -2.85 -4.61
C LEU A 117 -19.21 -2.27 -3.31
N HIS A 118 -18.18 -1.41 -3.40
CA HIS A 118 -17.43 -0.94 -2.22
C HIS A 118 -17.81 0.47 -1.76
N PHE A 119 -18.40 1.27 -2.65
CA PHE A 119 -18.79 2.65 -2.36
C PHE A 119 -20.24 2.95 -2.81
N PRO A 120 -21.24 2.11 -2.42
CA PRO A 120 -22.61 2.22 -2.94
C PRO A 120 -23.31 3.54 -2.58
N ALA A 121 -22.94 4.15 -1.44
CA ALA A 121 -23.54 5.37 -0.92
C ALA A 121 -22.63 6.60 -1.06
N ALA A 122 -21.56 6.52 -1.85
CA ALA A 122 -20.63 7.64 -2.01
C ALA A 122 -21.29 8.83 -2.71
N PRO A 123 -21.13 10.07 -2.19
CA PRO A 123 -21.58 11.27 -2.88
C PRO A 123 -20.99 11.37 -4.29
N ALA A 124 -21.72 11.98 -5.21
CA ALA A 124 -21.28 12.17 -6.59
C ALA A 124 -19.92 12.90 -6.63
N GLY A 125 -18.96 12.33 -7.34
CA GLY A 125 -17.60 12.88 -7.48
C GLY A 125 -16.66 12.66 -6.29
N ALA A 126 -17.15 12.21 -5.13
CA ALA A 126 -16.33 11.97 -3.95
C ALA A 126 -15.41 10.74 -4.09
N VAL A 127 -15.85 9.75 -4.87
CA VAL A 127 -15.12 8.52 -5.15
C VAL A 127 -15.03 8.37 -6.67
N ARG A 128 -13.81 8.25 -7.19
CA ARG A 128 -13.51 8.16 -8.63
C ARG A 128 -12.75 6.89 -8.89
N PHE A 129 -13.23 6.09 -9.84
CA PHE A 129 -12.50 4.94 -10.34
C PHE A 129 -11.96 5.31 -11.70
N LEU A 130 -10.64 5.21 -11.87
CA LEU A 130 -9.91 5.78 -12.98
C LEU A 130 -9.18 4.68 -13.73
N GLY A 131 -9.44 4.59 -15.03
CA GLY A 131 -8.68 3.76 -15.96
C GLY A 131 -7.82 4.60 -16.89
N GLY A 132 -7.13 3.96 -17.82
CA GLY A 132 -6.28 4.62 -18.80
C GLY A 132 -5.67 3.62 -19.75
N ASP A 133 -4.95 4.11 -20.76
CA ASP A 133 -4.09 3.24 -21.54
C ASP A 133 -2.87 2.79 -20.72
N ALA A 134 -2.14 1.80 -21.23
CA ALA A 134 -0.98 1.23 -20.55
C ALA A 134 0.08 2.29 -20.21
N ALA A 135 0.26 3.32 -21.05
CA ALA A 135 1.24 4.37 -20.82
C ALA A 135 0.83 5.29 -19.66
N ALA A 136 -0.44 5.67 -19.58
CA ALA A 136 -0.97 6.49 -18.50
C ALA A 136 -0.91 5.75 -17.15
N LEU A 137 -1.31 4.47 -17.12
CA LEU A 137 -1.27 3.67 -15.90
C LEU A 137 0.17 3.40 -15.45
N GLN A 138 1.10 3.18 -16.39
CA GLN A 138 2.52 3.07 -16.08
C GLN A 138 3.09 4.38 -15.53
N ALA A 139 2.74 5.53 -16.11
CA ALA A 139 3.20 6.84 -15.63
C ALA A 139 2.74 7.12 -14.20
N ALA A 140 1.48 6.80 -13.87
CA ALA A 140 0.99 6.92 -12.50
C ALA A 140 1.73 6.00 -11.52
N ARG A 141 1.92 4.73 -11.88
CA ARG A 141 2.66 3.77 -11.06
C ARG A 141 4.10 4.22 -10.81
N SER A 142 4.80 4.63 -11.87
CA SER A 142 6.17 5.11 -11.79
C SER A 142 6.31 6.38 -10.94
N ALA A 143 5.31 7.26 -10.95
CA ALA A 143 5.33 8.47 -10.11
C ALA A 143 5.37 8.17 -8.60
N PHE A 144 4.91 6.99 -8.19
CA PHE A 144 4.92 6.53 -6.81
C PHE A 144 5.91 5.37 -6.56
N GLY A 145 6.75 5.02 -7.53
CA GLY A 145 7.62 3.84 -7.41
C GLY A 145 6.84 2.56 -7.11
N TYR A 146 5.64 2.44 -7.71
CA TYR A 146 4.72 1.34 -7.55
C TYR A 146 4.98 0.27 -8.62
N GLU A 147 5.63 -0.81 -8.22
CA GLU A 147 5.98 -1.93 -9.08
C GLU A 147 4.99 -3.07 -8.87
N ALA A 148 4.19 -3.35 -9.90
CA ALA A 148 3.30 -4.50 -9.97
C ALA A 148 3.81 -5.47 -11.04
N ARG A 149 3.43 -6.75 -10.93
CA ARG A 149 3.75 -7.79 -11.90
C ARG A 149 2.45 -8.42 -12.37
N TYR A 150 2.29 -8.45 -13.68
CA TYR A 150 1.17 -9.14 -14.31
C TYR A 150 1.41 -10.65 -14.27
N ASP A 151 0.38 -11.38 -13.88
CA ASP A 151 0.28 -12.83 -13.88
C ASP A 151 -0.66 -13.26 -14.99
N ALA A 152 -0.10 -13.88 -16.02
CA ALA A 152 -0.84 -14.34 -17.19
C ALA A 152 -1.68 -15.59 -16.93
N GLU A 153 -1.38 -16.38 -15.89
CA GLU A 153 -2.16 -17.60 -15.59
C GLU A 153 -3.48 -17.24 -14.91
N THR A 154 -3.46 -16.22 -14.05
CA THR A 154 -4.64 -15.75 -13.30
C THR A 154 -5.30 -14.51 -13.90
N ASP A 155 -4.74 -13.97 -14.99
CA ASP A 155 -5.18 -12.74 -15.65
C ASP A 155 -5.26 -11.56 -14.66
N SER A 156 -4.30 -11.47 -13.74
CA SER A 156 -4.35 -10.51 -12.62
C SER A 156 -2.99 -9.89 -12.31
N TYR A 157 -2.96 -8.88 -11.44
CA TYR A 157 -1.71 -8.27 -10.98
C TYR A 157 -1.33 -8.69 -9.56
N ALA A 158 -0.10 -9.17 -9.39
CA ALA A 158 0.57 -9.15 -8.10
C ALA A 158 1.09 -7.73 -7.83
N HIS A 159 0.58 -7.11 -6.77
CA HIS A 159 0.86 -5.70 -6.48
C HIS A 159 0.95 -5.42 -4.97
N PRO A 160 1.65 -4.35 -4.55
CA PRO A 160 1.68 -3.94 -3.15
C PRO A 160 0.29 -3.54 -2.64
N LEU A 161 0.01 -3.87 -1.38
CA LEU A 161 -1.20 -3.44 -0.68
C LEU A 161 -0.90 -2.18 0.12
N GLY A 162 -0.93 -1.03 -0.55
CA GLY A 162 -0.68 0.27 0.04
C GLY A 162 -1.75 1.28 -0.31
N VAL A 163 -2.14 2.09 0.67
CA VAL A 163 -3.00 3.25 0.49
C VAL A 163 -2.15 4.51 0.53
N LEU A 164 -2.21 5.31 -0.52
CA LEU A 164 -1.43 6.53 -0.64
C LEU A 164 -2.32 7.73 -0.29
N VAL A 165 -1.90 8.53 0.68
CA VAL A 165 -2.59 9.78 1.04
C VAL A 165 -1.88 10.94 0.35
N LEU A 166 -2.61 11.66 -0.48
CA LEU A 166 -2.11 12.77 -1.30
C LEU A 166 -2.59 14.11 -0.75
N ALA A 167 -1.72 15.11 -0.81
CA ALA A 167 -2.07 16.52 -0.63
C ALA A 167 -2.93 17.02 -1.82
N PRO A 168 -3.64 18.16 -1.68
CA PRO A 168 -4.48 18.75 -2.74
C PRO A 168 -3.83 18.88 -4.12
N ASP A 169 -2.52 19.14 -4.17
CA ASP A 169 -1.75 19.28 -5.40
C ASP A 169 -1.19 17.96 -5.96
N GLY A 170 -1.65 16.83 -5.42
CA GLY A 170 -1.31 15.48 -5.87
C GLY A 170 -0.02 14.92 -5.27
N ARG A 171 0.73 15.69 -4.47
CA ARG A 171 1.96 15.18 -3.82
C ARG A 171 1.63 14.15 -2.75
N LEU A 172 2.46 13.12 -2.66
CA LEU A 172 2.36 12.10 -1.62
C LEU A 172 2.64 12.71 -0.25
N SER A 173 1.67 12.61 0.65
CA SER A 173 1.81 12.97 2.06
C SER A 173 2.24 11.76 2.90
N ARG A 174 1.54 10.63 2.75
CA ARG A 174 1.78 9.41 3.55
C ARG A 174 1.44 8.14 2.77
N VAL A 175 2.12 7.04 3.11
CA VAL A 175 1.74 5.68 2.71
C VAL A 175 1.26 4.92 3.93
N LEU A 176 0.11 4.28 3.83
CA LEU A 176 -0.50 3.44 4.86
C LEU A 176 -0.60 2.00 4.33
N GLY A 177 -0.57 1.01 5.22
CA GLY A 177 -0.78 -0.39 4.86
C GLY A 177 -2.23 -0.64 4.43
N GLY A 178 -2.44 -1.39 3.35
CA GLY A 178 -3.77 -1.60 2.76
C GLY A 178 -4.69 -2.57 3.52
N LEU A 179 -4.14 -3.40 4.42
CA LEU A 179 -4.91 -4.38 5.20
C LEU A 179 -5.11 -3.98 6.68
N GLU A 180 -4.38 -2.97 7.15
CA GLU A 180 -4.39 -2.49 8.55
C GLU A 180 -4.61 -0.97 8.57
N LEU A 181 -5.76 -0.53 8.04
CA LEU A 181 -6.12 0.88 8.02
C LEU A 181 -6.79 1.29 9.34
N ASP A 182 -5.99 1.88 10.23
CA ASP A 182 -6.47 2.49 11.46
C ASP A 182 -7.17 3.85 11.16
N PRO A 183 -8.47 4.02 11.49
CA PRO A 183 -9.22 5.25 11.17
C PRO A 183 -8.62 6.53 11.78
N PRO A 184 -8.17 6.57 13.05
CA PRO A 184 -7.44 7.71 13.60
C PRO A 184 -6.18 8.06 12.82
N ALA A 185 -5.35 7.07 12.44
CA ALA A 185 -4.16 7.31 11.62
C ALA A 185 -4.51 7.85 10.23
N LEU A 186 -5.56 7.32 9.60
CA LEU A 186 -6.05 7.78 8.31
C LEU A 186 -6.60 9.22 8.38
N ARG A 187 -7.39 9.54 9.42
CA ARG A 187 -7.87 10.90 9.68
C ARG A 187 -6.71 11.87 9.83
N LEU A 188 -5.71 11.52 10.64
CA LEU A 188 -4.52 12.35 10.84
C LEU A 188 -3.79 12.58 9.52
N ALA A 189 -3.58 11.53 8.73
CA ALA A 189 -2.91 11.61 7.43
C ALA A 189 -3.63 12.56 6.46
N LEU A 190 -4.96 12.52 6.42
CA LEU A 190 -5.77 13.42 5.58
C LEU A 190 -5.72 14.88 6.06
N VAL A 191 -5.76 15.12 7.37
CA VAL A 191 -5.64 16.47 7.94
C VAL A 191 -4.24 17.04 7.66
N GLU A 192 -3.18 16.25 7.86
CA GLU A 192 -1.81 16.67 7.52
C GLU A 192 -1.65 16.96 6.02
N ALA A 193 -2.23 16.12 5.16
CA ALA A 193 -2.23 16.32 3.71
C ALA A 193 -2.98 17.61 3.31
N ALA A 194 -4.11 17.93 3.96
CA ALA A 194 -4.87 19.15 3.74
C ALA A 194 -4.06 20.41 4.08
N GLU A 195 -3.27 20.36 5.15
CA GLU A 195 -2.37 21.45 5.55
C GLU A 195 -1.09 21.52 4.71
N GLY A 196 -0.95 20.65 3.69
CA GLY A 196 0.25 20.58 2.86
C GLY A 196 1.47 20.05 3.60
N ARG A 197 1.30 19.42 4.77
CA ARG A 197 2.39 18.75 5.48
C ARG A 197 2.74 17.47 4.75
N LEU A 198 3.89 17.49 4.08
CA LEU A 198 4.45 16.34 3.37
C LEU A 198 5.50 15.72 4.30
N GLY A 199 5.25 14.49 4.78
CA GLY A 199 6.21 13.69 5.56
C GLY A 199 7.09 14.52 6.51
N SER A 200 6.57 14.87 7.69
CA SER A 200 7.24 15.78 8.64
C SER A 200 8.66 15.30 8.99
N LEU A 201 9.57 16.23 9.33
CA LEU A 201 10.93 15.91 9.79
C LEU A 201 10.96 14.89 10.95
N GLY A 202 9.94 14.86 11.80
CA GLY A 202 9.77 13.87 12.87
C GLY A 202 9.52 12.45 12.37
N GLU A 203 9.05 12.30 11.13
CA GLU A 203 8.75 11.02 10.50
C GLU A 203 9.98 10.38 9.86
N ARG A 204 10.93 11.17 9.35
CA ARG A 204 12.27 10.65 9.01
C ARG A 204 12.99 10.09 10.24
N LEU A 205 12.79 10.72 11.41
CA LEU A 205 13.28 10.23 12.69
C LEU A 205 12.52 8.98 13.19
N ARG A 206 11.19 8.91 13.03
CA ARG A 206 10.41 7.69 13.35
C ARG A 206 10.68 6.53 12.39
N LEU A 207 10.87 6.74 11.09
CA LEU A 207 11.30 5.70 10.15
C LEU A 207 12.69 5.13 10.53
N PHE A 208 13.56 5.96 11.08
CA PHE A 208 14.84 5.51 11.67
C PHE A 208 14.66 4.73 12.99
N CYS A 209 13.67 5.08 13.82
CA CYS A 209 13.41 4.41 15.11
C CYS A 209 12.47 3.18 15.03
N TYR A 210 11.56 3.11 14.07
CA TYR A 210 10.50 2.08 14.00
C TYR A 210 10.65 1.08 12.86
N GLY A 211 11.57 1.29 11.91
CA GLY A 211 12.04 0.23 11.00
C GLY A 211 11.01 -0.58 10.20
N PHE A 212 9.77 -0.11 10.15
CA PHE A 212 8.62 -0.79 9.57
C PHE A 212 8.45 -0.32 8.13
N ASP A 213 8.57 -1.26 7.20
CA ASP A 213 8.26 -1.04 5.79
C ASP A 213 6.77 -1.28 5.58
N ALA A 214 5.99 -0.20 5.55
CA ALA A 214 4.53 -0.24 5.40
C ALA A 214 4.06 -0.88 4.08
N ALA A 215 4.93 -1.00 3.06
CA ALA A 215 4.59 -1.63 1.80
C ALA A 215 4.70 -3.17 1.82
N ARG A 216 5.49 -3.72 2.76
CA ARG A 216 5.75 -5.17 2.84
C ARG A 216 5.30 -5.81 4.15
N GLY A 217 4.91 -5.01 5.15
CA GLY A 217 4.54 -5.52 6.48
C GLY A 217 5.70 -6.18 7.24
N ILE A 218 6.96 -5.93 6.82
CA ILE A 218 8.14 -6.58 7.40
C ILE A 218 9.22 -5.56 7.79
N TRP A 219 9.90 -5.85 8.90
CA TRP A 219 11.05 -5.10 9.38
C TRP A 219 12.20 -5.17 8.37
N THR A 220 12.71 -4.02 7.93
CA THR A 220 13.83 -3.99 6.99
C THR A 220 15.03 -4.75 7.56
N ALA A 221 15.78 -5.49 6.71
CA ALA A 221 16.93 -6.29 7.13
C ALA A 221 18.03 -5.46 7.85
N ARG A 222 18.01 -4.13 7.70
CA ARG A 222 18.86 -3.18 8.43
C ARG A 222 18.43 -3.05 9.89
N VAL A 223 17.13 -2.90 10.15
CA VAL A 223 16.60 -2.76 11.52
C VAL A 223 16.73 -4.06 12.30
N ARG A 224 16.47 -5.21 11.66
CA ARG A 224 16.71 -6.53 12.26
C ARG A 224 18.17 -6.69 12.72
N ARG A 225 19.14 -6.22 11.92
CA ARG A 225 20.57 -6.24 12.28
C ARG A 225 20.88 -5.31 13.46
N VAL A 226 20.32 -4.10 13.48
CA VAL A 226 20.52 -3.16 14.60
C VAL A 226 19.94 -3.70 15.91
N LEU A 227 18.71 -4.23 15.88
CA LEU A 227 18.07 -4.85 17.03
C LEU A 227 18.87 -6.06 17.53
N MET A 228 19.36 -6.91 16.64
CA MET A 228 20.14 -8.09 17.00
C MET A 228 21.51 -7.73 17.60
N LEU A 229 22.17 -6.69 17.07
CA LEU A 229 23.40 -6.16 17.67
C LEU A 229 23.14 -5.54 19.05
N GLY A 230 22.04 -4.79 19.18
CA GLY A 230 21.63 -4.21 20.46
C GLY A 230 21.36 -5.26 21.53
N SER A 231 20.62 -6.32 21.19
CA SER A 231 20.29 -7.39 22.15
C SER A 231 21.52 -8.20 22.57
N VAL A 232 22.47 -8.45 21.66
CA VAL A 232 23.76 -9.08 21.99
C VAL A 232 24.57 -8.18 22.93
N ALA A 233 24.67 -6.88 22.64
CA ALA A 233 25.41 -5.94 23.48
C ALA A 233 24.83 -5.85 24.90
N THR A 234 23.50 -5.75 25.04
CA THR A 234 22.84 -5.72 26.36
C THR A 234 23.07 -7.02 27.13
N SER A 235 22.99 -8.17 26.46
CA SER A 235 23.23 -9.48 27.09
C SER A 235 24.66 -9.61 27.60
N LEU A 236 25.64 -9.16 26.82
CA LEU A 236 27.06 -9.15 27.24
C LEU A 236 27.33 -8.18 28.39
N ALA A 237 26.71 -7.00 28.37
CA ALA A 237 26.84 -6.03 29.46
C ALA A 237 26.26 -6.59 30.78
N LEU A 238 25.08 -7.19 30.72
CA LEU A 238 24.42 -7.78 31.89
C LEU A 238 25.20 -8.99 32.42
N GLY A 239 25.62 -9.90 31.53
CA GLY A 239 26.45 -11.06 31.89
C GLY A 239 27.81 -10.65 32.46
N GLY A 240 28.45 -9.64 31.87
CA GLY A 240 29.70 -9.07 32.37
C GLY A 240 29.54 -8.43 33.76
N PHE A 241 28.45 -7.68 33.97
CA PHE A 241 28.12 -7.09 35.26
C PHE A 241 27.89 -8.15 36.34
N MET A 242 27.10 -9.20 36.04
CA MET A 242 26.87 -10.31 36.97
C MET A 242 28.16 -11.04 37.32
N LEU A 243 29.00 -11.35 36.32
CA LEU A 243 30.30 -11.99 36.56
C LEU A 243 31.24 -11.12 37.40
N TRP A 244 31.24 -9.80 37.17
CA TRP A 244 32.01 -8.86 37.97
C TRP A 244 31.51 -8.80 39.41
N ALA A 245 30.21 -8.71 39.63
CA ALA A 245 29.59 -8.68 40.97
C ALA A 245 29.92 -9.96 41.75
N LEU A 246 29.73 -11.14 41.15
CA LEU A 246 30.05 -12.43 41.77
C LEU A 246 31.55 -12.60 42.07
N ARG A 247 32.42 -12.08 41.20
CA ARG A 247 33.88 -12.10 41.43
C ARG A 247 34.31 -11.15 42.54
N ARG A 248 33.57 -10.07 42.78
CA ARG A 248 33.83 -9.14 43.88
C ARG A 248 33.43 -9.76 45.22
N GLU A 249 32.28 -10.41 45.29
CA GLU A 249 31.81 -11.13 46.49
C GLU A 249 32.76 -12.26 46.88
N ARG A 250 33.29 -13.02 45.92
CA ARG A 250 34.26 -14.11 46.21
C ARG A 250 35.65 -13.63 46.63
N ARG A 251 35.97 -12.35 46.46
CA ARG A 251 37.25 -11.73 46.84
C ARG A 251 37.17 -10.92 48.14
N ALA A 252 35.95 -10.66 48.62
CA ALA A 252 35.68 -10.08 49.93
C ALA A 252 35.58 -11.19 50.97
#